data_AF-A0A7Y5RI29-F1
#
_entry.id   AF-A0A7Y5RI29-F1
#
_cell.length_a   1.000
_cell.length_b   1.000
_cell.length_c   1.000
_cell.angle_alpha   90.00
_cell.angle_beta   90.00
_cell.angle_gamma   90.00
#
_symmetry.space_group_name_H-M   'P 1'
#
loop_
_entity.id
_entity.type
_entity.pdbx_description
1 polymer ?
#
loop_
_entity_poly.entity_id
_entity_poly.type
_entity_poly.pdbx_seq_one_letter_code
_entity_poly.pdbx_strand_id
1 'polypeptide(L)' 'RDATLAVELLVGAVDRLFHVTGTRGQATSHPMQRIWRDVHAAGSHAALQFEPAALAYTQRLIAA' A
#
# COMPACT_ATOMS: atom_id res chain seq x y z
N ARG A 1 -6.00 2.62 11.73
CA ARG A 1 -5.94 1.14 11.70
C ARG A 1 -6.55 0.58 10.44
N ASP A 2 -7.82 0.86 10.16
CA ASP A 2 -8.54 0.23 9.04
C ASP A 2 -8.04 0.75 7.70
N ALA A 3 -7.92 2.07 7.56
CA ALA A 3 -7.37 2.69 6.35
C ALA A 3 -5.91 2.27 6.09
N THR A 4 -5.10 2.16 7.15
CA THR A 4 -3.69 1.75 7.03
C THR A 4 -3.56 0.28 6.62
N LEU A 5 -4.43 -0.61 7.14
CA LEU A 5 -4.52 -2.00 6.69
C LEU A 5 -5.01 -2.09 5.23
N ALA A 6 -6.01 -1.29 4.86
CA ALA A 6 -6.52 -1.26 3.50
C ALA A 6 -5.42 -0.85 2.51
N VAL A 7 -4.58 0.12 2.87
CA VAL A 7 -3.44 0.54 2.05
C VAL A 7 -2.42 -0.57 1.87
N GLU A 8 -2.04 -1.29 2.94
CA GLU A 8 -1.16 -2.48 2.84
C GLU A 8 -1.71 -3.52 1.84
N LEU A 9 -3.01 -3.81 1.93
CA LEU A 9 -3.67 -4.75 1.02
C LEU A 9 -3.68 -4.25 -0.42
N LEU A 10 -3.92 -2.96 -0.64
CA LEU A 10 -3.93 -2.34 -1.96
C LEU A 10 -2.54 -2.31 -2.60
N VAL A 11 -1.50 -1.96 -1.83
CA VAL A 11 -0.10 -1.99 -2.31
C VAL A 11 0.25 -3.42 -2.76
N GLY A 12 -0.01 -4.42 -1.91
CA GLY A 12 0.25 -5.82 -2.27
C GLY A 12 -0.58 -6.32 -3.46
N ALA A 13 -1.82 -5.85 -3.63
CA ALA A 13 -2.64 -6.18 -4.79
C ALA A 13 -2.05 -5.59 -6.08
N VAL A 14 -1.60 -4.33 -6.04
CA VAL A 14 -0.97 -3.65 -7.18
C VAL A 14 0.37 -4.29 -7.53
N ASP A 15 1.16 -4.75 -6.57
CA ASP A 15 2.39 -5.50 -6.82
C ASP A 15 2.11 -6.80 -7.60
N ARG A 16 1.06 -7.53 -7.24
CA ARG A 16 0.65 -8.74 -7.97
C ARG A 16 0.20 -8.44 -9.40
N LEU A 17 -0.55 -7.35 -9.60
CA LEU A 17 -0.96 -6.92 -10.95
C LEU A 17 0.26 -6.49 -11.79
N PHE A 18 1.18 -5.74 -11.19
CA PHE A 18 2.41 -5.32 -11.87
C PHE A 18 3.28 -6.52 -12.26
N HIS A 19 3.39 -7.52 -11.37
CA HIS A 19 4.12 -8.76 -11.65
C HIS A 19 3.55 -9.51 -12.87
N VAL A 20 2.22 -9.70 -12.94
CA VAL A 20 1.56 -10.39 -14.07
C VAL A 20 1.66 -9.61 -15.39
N THR A 21 1.82 -8.28 -15.32
CA THR A 21 2.03 -7.44 -16.52
C THR A 21 3.35 -7.76 -17.22
N GLY A 22 4.33 -8.32 -16.49
CA GLY A 22 5.65 -8.63 -17.02
C GLY A 22 6.45 -7.39 -17.42
N THR A 23 7.53 -7.58 -18.17
CA THR A 23 8.47 -6.49 -18.52
C THR A 23 7.83 -5.34 -19.30
N ARG A 24 6.77 -5.61 -20.08
CA ARG A 24 5.98 -4.57 -20.78
C ARG A 24 5.38 -3.54 -19.83
N GLY A 25 5.13 -3.91 -18.57
CA GLY A 25 4.62 -3.01 -17.54
C GLY A 25 5.55 -1.84 -17.23
N GLN A 26 6.84 -1.96 -17.54
CA GLN A 26 7.86 -0.92 -17.33
C GLN A 26 7.84 0.18 -18.39
N ALA A 27 7.25 -0.06 -19.57
CA ALA A 27 7.20 0.94 -20.62
C ALA A 27 6.41 2.17 -20.16
N THR A 28 6.89 3.38 -20.47
CA THR A 28 6.19 4.62 -20.12
C THR A 28 4.82 4.74 -20.81
N SER A 29 4.64 4.08 -21.95
CA SER A 29 3.36 3.94 -22.65
C SER A 29 2.39 2.98 -21.97
N HIS A 30 2.86 2.11 -21.07
CA HIS A 30 2.02 1.19 -20.34
C HIS A 30 1.52 1.84 -19.03
N PRO A 31 0.21 1.84 -18.73
CA PRO A 31 -0.33 2.55 -17.57
C PRO A 31 0.13 1.95 -16.22
N MET A 32 0.47 0.66 -16.19
CA MET A 32 0.80 -0.05 -14.95
C MET A 32 1.98 0.53 -14.17
N GLN A 33 3.06 0.99 -14.83
CA GLN A 33 4.17 1.60 -14.08
C GLN A 33 3.76 2.87 -13.34
N ARG A 34 2.81 3.66 -13.88
CA ARG A 34 2.32 4.86 -13.21
C ARG A 34 1.45 4.48 -12.01
N ILE A 35 0.51 3.57 -12.21
CA ILE A 35 -0.36 3.09 -11.12
C ILE A 35 0.47 2.49 -9.98
N TRP A 36 1.46 1.66 -10.31
CA TRP A 36 2.37 1.08 -9.33
C TRP A 36 3.13 2.14 -8.54
N ARG A 37 3.79 3.09 -9.22
CA ARG A 37 4.51 4.20 -8.55
C ARG A 37 3.59 5.06 -7.69
N ASP A 38 2.41 5.42 -8.20
CA ASP A 38 1.48 6.30 -7.51
C ASP A 38 0.95 5.65 -6.22
N VAL A 39 0.62 4.35 -6.26
CA VAL A 39 0.15 3.60 -5.09
C VAL A 39 1.26 3.40 -4.06
N HIS A 40 2.49 3.11 -4.47
CA HIS A 40 3.64 3.03 -3.56
C HIS A 40 3.96 4.38 -2.92
N ALA A 41 3.90 5.47 -3.69
CA ALA A 41 4.09 6.82 -3.17
C ALA A 41 3.02 7.17 -2.12
N ALA A 42 1.74 6.89 -2.41
CA ALA A 42 0.67 7.07 -1.45
C ALA A 42 0.87 6.21 -0.18
N GLY A 43 1.26 4.94 -0.34
CA GLY A 43 1.53 4.02 0.77
C GLY A 43 2.66 4.46 1.69
N SER A 44 3.65 5.20 1.18
CA SER A 44 4.74 5.75 1.98
C SER A 44 4.35 6.92 2.90
N HIS A 45 3.12 7.44 2.77
CA HIS A 45 2.67 8.57 3.59
C HIS A 45 2.63 8.19 5.08
N ALA A 46 3.19 9.03 5.95
CA ALA A 46 3.31 8.74 7.39
C ALA A 46 1.96 8.40 8.06
N ALA A 47 0.89 9.09 7.66
CA ALA A 47 -0.47 8.83 8.17
C ALA A 47 -1.04 7.44 7.77
N LEU A 48 -0.44 6.77 6.79
CA LEU A 48 -0.88 5.48 6.25
C LEU A 48 -0.02 4.30 6.72
N GLN A 49 0.97 4.53 7.59
CA GLN A 49 1.81 3.46 8.12
C GLN A 49 1.00 2.52 9.04
N PHE A 50 1.03 1.22 8.74
CA PHE A 50 0.24 0.24 9.48
C PHE A 50 0.72 0.03 10.92
N GLU A 51 2.04 -0.11 11.14
CA GLU A 51 2.60 -0.43 12.45
C GLU A 51 2.23 0.60 13.54
N PRO A 52 2.44 1.92 13.36
CA PRO A 52 2.04 2.91 14.37
C PRO A 52 0.53 2.91 14.63
N ALA A 53 -0.28 2.72 13.57
CA ALA A 53 -1.73 2.71 13.67
C ALA A 53 -2.27 1.45 14.36
N ALA A 54 -1.59 0.31 14.23
CA ALA A 54 -1.90 -0.94 14.91
C ALA A 54 -1.49 -0.86 16.39
N LEU A 55 -0.31 -0.33 16.69
CA LEU A 55 0.16 -0.14 18.07
C LEU A 55 -0.81 0.74 18.88
N ALA A 56 -1.18 1.91 18.34
CA ALA A 56 -2.11 2.82 19.01
C ALA A 56 -3.51 2.19 19.25
N TYR A 57 -3.95 1.29 18.37
CA TYR A 57 -5.18 0.52 18.56
C TYR A 57 -5.04 -0.47 19.73
N THR A 58 -3.99 -1.28 19.73
CA THR A 58 -3.74 -2.30 20.77
C THR A 58 -3.54 -1.68 22.15
N GLN A 59 -2.81 -0.57 22.24
CA GLN A 59 -2.63 0.16 23.51
C GLN A 59 -3.97 0.62 24.10
N ARG A 60 -4.89 1.12 23.26
CA ARG A 60 -6.24 1.50 23.71
C ARG A 60 -7.09 0.30 24.10
N LEU A 61 -6.93 -0.83 23.42
CA LEU A 61 -7.66 -2.06 23.74
C LEU A 61 -7.23 -2.64 25.10
N ILE A 62 -5.94 -2.62 25.41
CA ILE A 62 -5.38 -3.17 26.66
C ILE A 62 -5.66 -2.26 27.86
N ALA A 63 -5.82 -0.95 27.65
CA ALA A 63 -6.08 0.01 28.71
C ALA A 63 -7.57 0.09 29.14
N ALA A 64 -8.47 -0.64 28.46
CA ALA A 64 -9.90 -0.71 28.72
C ALA A 64 -10.25 -1.95 29.55
#